data_AF-A0AAD9GM21-F1
#
_entry.id   AF-A0AAD9GM21-F1
#
_cell.length_a   1.000
_cell.length_b   1.000
_cell.length_c   1.000
_cell.angle_alpha   90.00
_cell.angle_beta   90.00
_cell.angle_gamma   90.00
#
_symmetry.space_group_name_H-M   'P 1'
#
loop_
_entity.id
_entity.type
_entity.pdbx_description
1 polymer ?
#
loop_
_entity_poly.entity_id
_entity_poly.type
_entity_poly.pdbx_seq_one_letter_code
_entity_poly.pdbx_strand_id
1 'polypeptide(L)'
;MAELHGTGRDQWAIVYAWYFPKNFRAYMAKCRHGWASMILWLDNPALEEPKILGASLPQQTLKPEKLLFIPMAERNNEPYQKFNGIPPMAFVGMQQIRHTQLSRWSWNYTYEGGSNFSTRVTHMMDKFDWIHLSFLGQDGEFQDLIMWEQLTDEARTSLGSLRGSAIRRLSRSAIGSLRGITCITHTTKH
;
A
#
# COMPACT_ATOMS: atom_id res chain seq x y z
N MET A 1 -15.19 -16.24 3.01
CA MET A 1 -15.00 -16.18 1.55
C MET A 1 -16.07 -15.23 1.03
N ALA A 2 -15.73 -14.09 0.41
CA ALA A 2 -16.73 -13.08 0.09
C ALA A 2 -16.38 -12.29 -1.18
N GLU A 3 -17.36 -12.19 -2.06
CA GLU A 3 -17.34 -11.53 -3.37
C GLU A 3 -17.73 -10.05 -3.26
N LEU A 4 -17.14 -9.22 -4.12
CA LEU A 4 -17.46 -7.80 -4.27
C LEU A 4 -18.32 -7.58 -5.52
N HIS A 5 -19.63 -7.42 -5.35
CA HIS A 5 -20.49 -6.95 -6.44
C HIS A 5 -20.46 -5.42 -6.50
N GLY A 6 -19.62 -4.88 -7.38
CA GLY A 6 -19.52 -3.44 -7.56
C GLY A 6 -18.56 -3.01 -8.68
N THR A 7 -18.70 -3.60 -9.87
CA THR A 7 -18.37 -3.04 -11.22
C THR A 7 -18.14 -4.17 -12.25
N GLY A 8 -19.13 -5.03 -12.52
CA GLY A 8 -19.14 -5.91 -13.71
C GLY A 8 -17.93 -6.83 -13.96
N ARG A 9 -17.01 -6.95 -13.00
CA ARG A 9 -15.87 -7.85 -13.00
C ARG A 9 -15.74 -8.37 -11.58
N ASP A 10 -15.85 -9.67 -11.42
CA ASP A 10 -15.62 -10.36 -10.16
C ASP A 10 -14.12 -10.25 -9.84
N GLN A 11 -13.74 -9.21 -9.11
CA GLN A 11 -12.37 -8.98 -8.65
C GLN A 11 -12.30 -9.15 -7.15
N TRP A 12 -11.20 -9.74 -6.69
CA TRP A 12 -10.96 -9.99 -5.29
C TRP A 12 -9.96 -8.98 -4.74
N ALA A 13 -10.11 -8.62 -3.48
CA ALA A 13 -9.24 -7.65 -2.82
C ALA A 13 -8.68 -8.22 -1.52
N ILE A 14 -7.35 -8.14 -1.37
CA ILE A 14 -6.66 -8.36 -0.10
C ILE A 14 -6.19 -7.01 0.42
N VAL A 15 -6.50 -6.72 1.67
CA VAL A 15 -6.12 -5.45 2.29
C VAL A 15 -5.05 -5.71 3.33
N TYR A 16 -3.84 -5.23 3.09
CA TYR A 16 -2.76 -5.23 4.07
C TYR A 16 -2.79 -3.94 4.89
N ALA A 17 -2.50 -4.03 6.19
CA ALA A 17 -2.39 -2.91 7.09
C ALA A 17 -1.21 -3.09 8.05
N TRP A 18 -0.42 -2.03 8.22
CA TRP A 18 0.71 -1.97 9.12
C TRP A 18 0.47 -0.91 10.20
N TYR A 19 0.78 -1.27 11.45
CA TYR A 19 0.76 -0.35 12.58
C TYR A 19 2.17 0.13 12.93
N PHE A 20 2.31 1.45 13.14
CA PHE A 20 3.53 2.10 13.59
C PHE A 20 3.25 2.88 14.87
N PRO A 21 4.03 2.70 15.96
CA PRO A 21 3.81 3.43 17.21
C PRO A 21 3.87 4.96 17.07
N LYS A 22 4.67 5.45 16.10
CA LYS A 22 4.81 6.86 15.76
C LYS A 22 4.66 7.08 14.25
N ASN A 23 4.16 8.26 13.90
CA ASN A 23 4.06 8.75 12.53
C ASN A 23 4.99 9.96 12.35
N PHE A 24 5.59 10.06 11.16
CA PHE A 24 6.64 11.03 10.86
C PHE A 24 6.25 11.97 9.72
N ARG A 25 6.72 13.21 9.81
CA ARG A 25 6.67 14.22 8.74
C ARG A 25 7.97 14.98 8.72
N ALA A 26 8.57 15.16 7.55
CA ALA A 26 9.85 15.88 7.42
C ALA A 26 10.91 15.37 8.43
N TYR A 27 11.07 14.04 8.51
CA TYR A 27 11.97 13.34 9.45
C TYR A 27 11.70 13.54 10.95
N MET A 28 10.63 14.22 11.33
CA MET A 28 10.28 14.45 12.73
C MET A 28 9.07 13.61 13.16
N ALA A 29 9.11 13.06 14.37
CA ALA A 29 7.96 12.41 14.97
C ALA A 29 6.87 13.45 15.25
N LYS A 30 5.70 13.33 14.61
CA LYS A 30 4.60 14.29 14.75
C LYS A 30 3.37 13.73 15.45
N CYS A 31 3.05 12.46 15.24
CA CYS A 31 1.86 11.84 15.83
C CYS A 31 2.15 10.45 16.38
N ARG A 32 1.34 10.00 17.34
CA ARG A 32 1.32 8.60 17.80
C ARG A 32 0.32 7.80 16.97
N HIS A 33 0.50 6.48 16.92
CA HIS A 33 -0.42 5.54 16.28
C HIS A 33 -0.56 5.76 14.76
N GLY A 34 0.56 5.65 14.04
CA GLY A 34 0.59 5.64 12.59
C GLY A 34 0.01 4.35 12.02
N TRP A 35 -0.73 4.47 10.92
CA TRP A 35 -1.28 3.33 10.18
C TRP A 35 -1.03 3.54 8.69
N ALA A 36 -0.50 2.50 8.04
CA ALA A 36 -0.42 2.38 6.59
C ALA A 36 -1.27 1.20 6.13
N SER A 37 -1.73 1.23 4.89
CA SER A 37 -2.50 0.12 4.30
C SER A 37 -2.19 -0.01 2.81
N MET A 38 -2.35 -1.19 2.23
CA MET A 38 -2.31 -1.43 0.79
C MET A 38 -3.50 -2.30 0.41
N ILE A 39 -4.13 -2.02 -0.72
CA ILE A 39 -5.15 -2.90 -1.30
C ILE A 39 -4.51 -3.59 -2.51
N LEU A 40 -4.51 -4.92 -2.52
CA LEU A 40 -4.05 -5.72 -3.64
C LEU A 40 -5.28 -6.29 -4.36
N TRP A 41 -5.39 -6.01 -5.66
CA TRP A 41 -6.48 -6.48 -6.51
C TRP A 41 -6.05 -7.74 -7.25
N LEU A 42 -6.90 -8.77 -7.17
CA LEU A 42 -6.67 -10.10 -7.71
C LEU A 42 -7.85 -10.48 -8.61
N ASP A 43 -7.60 -11.46 -9.48
CA ASP A 43 -8.66 -12.14 -10.22
C ASP A 43 -9.42 -13.11 -9.29
N ASN A 44 -9.16 -14.42 -9.33
CA ASN A 44 -9.85 -15.43 -8.56
C ASN A 44 -8.85 -16.20 -7.66
N PRO A 45 -8.93 -16.05 -6.33
CA PRO A 45 -8.04 -16.72 -5.40
C PRO A 45 -8.26 -18.24 -5.30
N ALA A 46 -9.32 -18.78 -5.91
CA ALA A 46 -9.56 -20.22 -5.97
C ALA A 46 -8.74 -20.94 -7.05
N LEU A 47 -8.04 -20.20 -7.91
CA LEU A 47 -7.10 -20.76 -8.89
C LEU A 47 -5.80 -21.20 -8.22
N GLU A 48 -5.11 -22.19 -8.79
CA GLU A 48 -3.80 -22.63 -8.31
C GLU A 48 -2.77 -21.48 -8.35
N GLU A 49 -2.84 -20.64 -9.38
CA GLU A 49 -2.00 -19.46 -9.55
C GLU A 49 -2.86 -18.21 -9.81
N PRO A 50 -3.29 -17.49 -8.75
CA PRO A 50 -4.09 -16.28 -8.93
C PRO A 50 -3.28 -15.14 -9.56
N LYS A 51 -3.89 -14.30 -10.38
CA LYS A 51 -3.21 -13.17 -11.02
C LYS A 51 -3.43 -11.87 -10.25
N ILE A 52 -2.33 -11.17 -9.98
CA ILE A 52 -2.39 -9.79 -9.49
C ILE A 52 -2.79 -8.86 -10.64
N LEU A 53 -3.95 -8.21 -10.48
CA LEU A 53 -4.49 -7.25 -11.44
C LEU A 53 -3.94 -5.84 -11.19
N GLY A 54 -3.61 -5.52 -9.94
CA GLY A 54 -3.15 -4.18 -9.60
C GLY A 54 -3.10 -3.95 -8.10
N ALA A 55 -2.86 -2.71 -7.71
CA ALA A 55 -2.80 -2.32 -6.32
C ALA A 55 -3.37 -0.92 -6.10
N SER A 56 -3.72 -0.60 -4.86
CA SER A 56 -4.05 0.76 -4.45
C SER A 56 -3.26 1.12 -3.19
N LEU A 57 -2.48 2.19 -3.29
CA LEU A 57 -1.63 2.69 -2.22
C LEU A 57 -2.18 4.01 -1.68
N PRO A 58 -2.06 4.27 -0.37
CA PRO A 58 -2.57 5.48 0.25
C PRO A 58 -1.72 6.67 -0.20
N GLN A 59 -2.39 7.76 -0.55
CA GLN A 59 -1.76 9.02 -0.90
C GLN A 59 -2.35 10.17 -0.10
N GLN A 60 -1.58 11.23 0.06
CA GLN A 60 -2.00 12.38 0.83
C GLN A 60 -3.02 13.23 0.07
N THR A 61 -4.16 13.50 0.71
CA THR A 61 -5.22 14.39 0.19
C THR A 61 -5.26 15.77 0.87
N LEU A 62 -4.31 16.02 1.77
CA LEU A 62 -4.14 17.32 2.40
C LEU A 62 -3.70 18.35 1.35
N LYS A 63 -4.08 19.61 1.58
CA LYS A 63 -3.61 20.70 0.71
C LYS A 63 -2.08 20.76 0.83
N PRO A 64 -1.35 20.78 -0.29
CA PRO A 64 0.10 20.89 -0.26
C PRO A 64 0.50 22.24 0.32
N GLU A 65 1.73 22.30 0.86
CA GLU A 65 2.29 23.57 1.30
C GLU A 65 2.40 24.53 0.13
N LYS A 66 2.32 25.83 0.43
CA LYS A 66 2.46 26.88 -0.56
C LYS A 66 3.79 27.56 -0.34
N LEU A 67 4.53 27.80 -1.41
CA LEU A 67 5.57 28.80 -1.38
C LEU A 67 4.98 30.12 -1.86
N LEU A 68 4.91 31.09 -0.94
CA LEU A 68 4.20 32.34 -1.15
C LEU A 68 2.73 32.05 -1.51
N PHE A 69 2.39 32.14 -2.80
CA PHE A 69 1.03 31.93 -3.32
C PHE A 69 0.90 30.73 -4.26
N ILE A 70 2.01 30.07 -4.58
CA ILE A 70 2.06 28.93 -5.52
C ILE A 70 2.00 27.63 -4.71
N PRO A 71 1.03 26.74 -4.98
CA PRO A 71 1.06 25.39 -4.41
C PRO A 71 2.33 24.66 -4.84
N MET A 72 3.06 24.06 -3.90
CA MET A 72 4.28 23.29 -4.20
C MET A 72 4.00 21.99 -4.96
N ALA A 73 2.76 21.50 -4.90
CA ALA A 73 2.30 20.33 -5.64
C ALA A 73 0.82 20.48 -5.99
N GLU A 74 0.32 19.59 -6.84
CA GLU A 74 -1.12 19.43 -7.05
C GLU A 74 -1.72 18.63 -5.89
N ARG A 75 -2.95 18.97 -5.51
CA ARG A 75 -3.66 18.27 -4.42
C ARG A 75 -4.31 17.01 -4.98
N ASN A 76 -4.01 15.86 -4.38
CA ASN A 76 -4.75 14.64 -4.68
C ASN A 76 -6.16 14.69 -4.07
N ASN A 77 -7.16 14.36 -4.88
CA ASN A 77 -8.56 14.31 -4.44
C ASN A 77 -8.95 12.92 -3.91
N GLU A 78 -8.38 11.85 -4.49
CA GLU A 78 -8.62 10.48 -4.03
C GLU A 78 -7.62 10.07 -2.93
N PRO A 79 -8.08 9.38 -1.86
CA PRO A 79 -7.21 8.91 -0.78
C PRO A 79 -6.28 7.76 -1.16
N TYR A 80 -6.56 7.09 -2.28
CA TYR A 80 -5.75 5.99 -2.79
C TYR A 80 -5.33 6.26 -4.23
N GLN A 81 -4.05 6.09 -4.50
CA GLN A 81 -3.50 6.00 -5.86
C GLN A 81 -3.75 4.59 -6.40
N LYS A 82 -4.36 4.48 -7.57
CA LYS A 82 -4.66 3.20 -8.22
C LYS A 82 -3.58 2.85 -9.23
N PHE A 83 -3.09 1.62 -9.16
CA PHE A 83 -2.14 1.04 -10.09
C PHE A 83 -2.85 -0.07 -10.86
N ASN A 84 -3.01 0.10 -12.17
CA ASN A 84 -3.62 -0.88 -13.08
C ASN A 84 -2.71 -2.11 -13.36
N GLY A 85 -1.54 -2.14 -12.72
CA GLY A 85 -0.52 -3.17 -12.80
C GLY A 85 0.63 -2.77 -11.88
N ILE A 86 1.28 -3.75 -11.25
CA ILE A 86 2.39 -3.48 -10.33
C ILE A 86 3.66 -3.30 -11.14
N PRO A 87 4.48 -2.27 -10.88
CA PRO A 87 5.73 -2.08 -11.60
C PRO A 87 6.65 -3.29 -11.37
N PRO A 88 7.32 -3.83 -12.42
CA PRO A 88 8.14 -5.04 -12.30
C PRO A 88 9.18 -4.99 -11.18
N MET A 89 9.82 -3.82 -10.97
CA MET A 89 10.78 -3.59 -9.89
C MET A 89 10.24 -3.92 -8.48
N ALA A 90 8.92 -3.81 -8.29
CA ALA A 90 8.27 -4.02 -7.02
C ALA A 90 8.04 -5.49 -6.69
N PHE A 91 8.37 -6.43 -7.56
CA PHE A 91 8.28 -7.85 -7.22
C PHE A 91 9.56 -8.32 -6.52
N VAL A 92 9.40 -9.18 -5.51
CA VAL A 92 10.52 -9.74 -4.74
C VAL A 92 11.41 -10.58 -5.65
N GLY A 93 12.72 -10.41 -5.53
CA GLY A 93 13.73 -11.07 -6.37
C GLY A 93 13.84 -10.55 -7.81
N MET A 94 13.03 -9.57 -8.25
CA MET A 94 13.22 -8.94 -9.56
C MET A 94 14.51 -8.12 -9.56
N GLN A 95 15.37 -8.38 -10.54
CA GLN A 95 16.63 -7.67 -10.73
C GLN A 95 16.53 -6.69 -11.90
N GLN A 96 16.93 -5.44 -11.66
CA GLN A 96 17.03 -4.41 -12.69
C GLN A 96 18.36 -4.57 -13.44
N ILE A 97 18.30 -4.93 -14.72
CA ILE A 97 19.45 -5.10 -15.60
C ILE A 97 19.58 -3.85 -16.46
N ARG A 98 20.72 -3.17 -16.35
CA ARG A 98 21.05 -1.99 -17.15
C ARG A 98 21.67 -2.44 -18.47
N HIS A 99 21.06 -2.05 -19.57
CA HIS A 99 21.53 -2.31 -20.93
C HIS A 99 22.31 -1.11 -21.48
N THR A 100 21.99 -0.71 -22.70
CA THR A 100 22.64 0.37 -23.42
C THR A 100 22.20 1.74 -22.92
N GLN A 101 23.12 2.69 -23.05
CA GLN A 101 22.86 4.09 -22.79
C GLN A 101 22.06 4.68 -23.96
N LEU A 102 20.83 5.13 -23.71
CA LEU A 102 19.99 5.78 -24.71
C LEU A 102 20.40 7.24 -24.94
N SER A 103 20.89 7.90 -23.89
CA SER A 103 21.42 9.26 -23.96
C SER A 103 22.36 9.54 -22.78
N ARG A 104 22.99 10.72 -22.77
CA ARG A 104 23.88 11.15 -21.68
C ARG A 104 23.31 10.95 -20.27
N TRP A 105 21.98 11.00 -20.11
CA TRP A 105 21.29 10.85 -18.81
C TRP A 105 20.21 9.78 -18.80
N SER A 106 20.09 8.96 -19.85
CA SER A 106 19.05 7.93 -19.98
C SER A 106 19.65 6.57 -20.30
N TRP A 107 19.19 5.56 -19.58
CA TRP A 107 19.62 4.16 -19.72
C TRP A 107 18.40 3.29 -19.99
N ASN A 108 18.57 2.28 -20.84
CA ASN A 108 17.55 1.25 -21.00
C ASN A 108 17.71 0.20 -19.89
N TYR A 109 16.59 -0.20 -19.28
CA TYR A 109 16.56 -1.20 -18.21
C TYR A 109 15.59 -2.33 -18.56
N THR A 110 15.97 -3.58 -18.31
CA THR A 110 15.04 -4.71 -18.27
C THR A 110 14.94 -5.26 -16.85
N TYR A 111 13.88 -6.02 -16.60
CA TYR A 111 13.63 -6.67 -15.32
C TYR A 111 13.50 -8.16 -15.58
N GLU A 112 14.28 -8.97 -14.87
CA GLU A 112 14.32 -10.42 -15.04
C GLU A 112 14.32 -11.12 -13.69
N GLY A 113 13.72 -12.32 -13.65
CA GLY A 113 13.61 -13.17 -12.47
C GLY A 113 12.45 -12.79 -11.54
N GLY A 114 12.64 -13.08 -10.24
CA GLY A 114 11.70 -12.72 -9.19
C GLY A 114 10.43 -13.57 -9.09
N SER A 115 9.61 -13.22 -8.10
CA SER A 115 8.29 -13.78 -7.83
C SER A 115 7.22 -13.01 -8.60
N ASN A 116 6.18 -13.69 -9.06
CA ASN A 116 5.01 -13.03 -9.66
C ASN A 116 3.93 -12.64 -8.63
N PHE A 117 4.17 -12.95 -7.36
CA PHE A 117 3.17 -12.85 -6.29
C PHE A 117 3.61 -11.99 -5.11
N SER A 118 4.89 -12.05 -4.75
CA SER A 118 5.43 -11.30 -3.62
C SER A 118 5.84 -9.92 -4.06
N THR A 119 5.32 -8.90 -3.38
CA THR A 119 5.57 -7.48 -3.71
C THR A 119 6.33 -6.76 -2.60
N ARG A 120 7.07 -5.73 -2.99
CA ARG A 120 7.95 -4.89 -2.19
C ARG A 120 7.28 -3.53 -2.02
N VAL A 121 6.95 -3.20 -0.77
CA VAL A 121 6.45 -1.88 -0.42
C VAL A 121 7.33 -1.27 0.66
N THR A 122 7.48 0.05 0.62
CA THR A 122 8.25 0.82 1.59
C THR A 122 7.40 1.90 2.22
N HIS A 123 7.65 2.15 3.49
CA HIS A 123 7.10 3.27 4.23
C HIS A 123 8.14 4.40 4.20
N MET A 124 8.10 5.20 3.12
CA MET A 124 9.16 6.13 2.77
C MET A 124 8.96 7.49 3.40
N MET A 125 10.01 7.99 4.06
CA MET A 125 10.05 9.36 4.57
C MET A 125 10.33 10.34 3.42
N ASP A 126 9.52 11.39 3.35
CA ASP A 126 9.76 12.52 2.47
C ASP A 126 10.31 13.72 3.28
N LYS A 127 11.16 14.54 2.65
CA LYS A 127 11.79 15.70 3.30
C LYS A 127 10.79 16.82 3.59
N PHE A 128 9.70 16.91 2.82
CA PHE A 128 8.70 17.97 2.92
C PHE A 128 7.28 17.43 3.16
N ASP A 129 7.09 16.11 3.08
CA ASP A 129 5.79 15.49 3.27
C ASP A 129 5.72 14.49 4.45
N TRP A 130 4.52 14.00 4.69
CA TRP A 130 4.27 12.86 5.56
C TRP A 130 4.85 11.58 4.96
N ILE A 131 5.21 10.67 5.85
CA ILE A 131 5.58 9.31 5.46
C ILE A 131 4.40 8.64 4.72
N HIS A 132 4.68 8.00 3.60
CA HIS A 132 3.67 7.34 2.76
C HIS A 132 4.15 5.98 2.27
N LEU A 133 3.21 5.16 1.82
CA LEU A 133 3.52 3.83 1.30
C LEU A 133 3.77 3.92 -0.21
N SER A 134 4.88 3.37 -0.69
CA SER A 134 5.23 3.34 -2.12
C SER A 134 5.87 2.01 -2.51
N PHE A 135 5.92 1.70 -3.80
CA PHE A 135 6.64 0.55 -4.32
C PHE A 135 8.15 0.81 -4.37
N LEU A 136 8.95 -0.22 -4.13
CA LEU A 136 10.42 -0.10 -4.13
C LEU A 136 11.08 -1.29 -4.82
N GLY A 137 12.24 -1.04 -5.45
CA GLY A 137 13.07 -2.07 -6.07
C GLY A 137 14.01 -2.82 -5.11
N GLN A 138 14.00 -2.47 -3.82
CA GLN A 138 14.86 -3.08 -2.82
C GLN A 138 14.08 -4.11 -2.00
N ASP A 139 14.68 -5.27 -1.79
CA ASP A 139 14.11 -6.31 -0.93
C ASP A 139 14.01 -5.83 0.51
N GLY A 140 12.84 -6.08 1.10
CA GLY A 140 12.57 -5.88 2.52
C GLY A 140 12.43 -7.21 3.25
N GLU A 141 11.77 -7.16 4.39
CA GLU A 141 11.44 -8.35 5.20
C GLU A 141 9.95 -8.67 5.06
N PHE A 142 9.61 -9.93 5.30
CA PHE A 142 8.23 -10.35 5.53
C PHE A 142 7.91 -10.24 7.02
N GLN A 143 6.67 -9.89 7.31
CA GLN A 143 6.15 -9.76 8.67
C GLN A 143 5.11 -10.84 8.88
N ASP A 144 5.06 -11.36 10.11
CA ASP A 144 4.04 -12.31 10.50
C ASP A 144 2.65 -11.72 10.30
N LEU A 145 1.80 -12.52 9.67
CA LEU A 145 0.48 -12.12 9.23
C LEU A 145 -0.58 -12.69 10.17
N ILE A 146 -1.45 -11.81 10.68
CA ILE A 146 -2.72 -12.22 11.28
C ILE A 146 -3.89 -11.74 10.43
N MET A 147 -4.77 -12.66 10.08
CA MET A 147 -5.98 -12.38 9.33
C MET A 147 -7.06 -11.79 10.24
N TRP A 148 -7.92 -10.94 9.69
CA TRP A 148 -9.03 -10.33 10.43
C TRP A 148 -9.91 -11.37 11.14
N GLU A 149 -10.24 -12.47 10.44
CA GLU A 149 -11.05 -13.56 10.99
C GLU A 149 -10.33 -14.38 12.07
N GLN A 150 -8.99 -14.29 12.15
CA GLN A 150 -8.19 -14.92 13.20
C GLN A 150 -8.07 -14.05 14.46
N LEU A 151 -8.47 -12.78 14.41
CA LEU A 151 -8.49 -11.90 15.58
C LEU A 151 -9.63 -12.28 16.52
N THR A 152 -9.43 -12.05 17.82
CA THR A 152 -10.49 -12.16 18.83
C THR A 152 -11.57 -11.09 18.62
N ASP A 153 -12.77 -11.32 19.13
CA ASP A 153 -13.89 -10.38 18.99
C ASP A 153 -13.59 -9.03 19.64
N GLU A 154 -12.83 -9.02 20.75
CA GLU A 154 -12.37 -7.80 21.42
C GLU A 154 -11.37 -7.03 20.56
N ALA A 155 -10.43 -7.74 19.93
CA ALA A 155 -9.45 -7.15 19.02
C ALA A 155 -10.15 -6.53 17.79
N ARG A 156 -11.12 -7.22 17.19
CA ARG A 156 -11.92 -6.68 16.08
C ARG A 156 -12.74 -5.46 16.51
N THR A 157 -13.39 -5.52 17.67
CA THR A 157 -14.18 -4.40 18.21
C THR A 157 -13.34 -3.16 18.48
N SER A 158 -12.17 -3.33 19.11
CA SER A 158 -11.25 -2.24 19.40
C SER A 158 -10.74 -1.58 18.12
N LEU A 159 -10.34 -2.37 17.12
CA LEU A 159 -9.85 -1.87 15.83
C LEU A 159 -10.92 -1.15 15.00
N GLY A 160 -12.16 -1.64 15.03
CA GLY A 160 -13.31 -1.02 14.37
C GLY A 160 -13.73 0.31 15.00
N SER A 161 -13.60 0.44 16.32
CA SER A 161 -13.98 1.66 17.06
C SER A 161 -12.87 2.73 17.09
N LEU A 162 -11.60 2.32 16.98
CA LEU A 162 -10.44 3.21 17.07
C LEU A 162 -10.49 4.35 16.03
N ARG A 163 -10.42 5.60 16.49
CA ARG A 163 -10.27 6.76 15.61
C ARG A 163 -8.89 6.71 14.93
N GLY A 164 -8.87 6.75 13.60
CA GLY A 164 -7.63 6.80 12.82
C GLY A 164 -7.05 5.44 12.44
N SER A 165 -7.68 4.32 12.81
CA SER A 165 -7.28 3.00 12.31
C SER A 165 -7.41 2.92 10.78
N ALA A 166 -6.54 2.12 10.16
CA ALA A 166 -6.61 1.82 8.73
C ALA A 166 -8.02 1.29 8.35
N ILE A 167 -8.60 0.44 9.20
CA ILE A 167 -9.92 -0.18 8.99
C ILE A 167 -11.03 0.87 8.88
N ARG A 168 -11.06 1.85 9.79
CA ARG A 168 -12.04 2.93 9.73
C ARG A 168 -11.81 3.87 8.54
N ARG A 169 -10.57 4.01 8.07
CA ARG A 169 -10.23 4.79 6.88
C ARG A 169 -10.72 4.09 5.61
N LEU A 170 -10.51 2.77 5.52
CA LEU A 170 -10.98 1.92 4.43
C LEU A 170 -12.52 1.90 4.36
N SER A 171 -13.20 1.79 5.51
CA SER A 171 -14.67 1.77 5.55
C SER A 171 -15.32 3.09 5.12
N ARG A 172 -14.61 4.22 5.22
CA ARG A 172 -15.09 5.57 4.85
C ARG A 172 -14.75 5.97 3.42
N SER A 173 -13.78 5.32 2.79
CA SER A 173 -13.16 5.75 1.53
C SER A 173 -13.96 5.38 0.25
N ALA A 174 -15.28 5.18 0.33
CA ALA A 174 -16.11 4.83 -0.83
C ALA A 174 -15.65 3.55 -1.58
N ILE A 175 -15.13 2.56 -0.85
CA ILE A 175 -15.11 1.17 -1.31
C ILE A 175 -16.17 0.45 -0.49
N GLY A 176 -17.42 0.69 -0.87
CA GLY A 176 -18.60 0.10 -0.23
C GLY A 176 -18.50 -1.43 -0.28
N SER A 177 -18.71 -2.06 0.87
CA SER A 177 -18.76 -3.52 1.02
C SER A 177 -17.46 -4.27 0.69
N LEU A 178 -16.28 -3.76 1.06
CA LEU A 178 -15.10 -4.62 1.18
C LEU A 178 -15.34 -5.68 2.26
N ARG A 179 -15.79 -6.86 1.85
CA ARG A 179 -15.51 -8.12 2.55
C ARG A 179 -14.17 -8.66 2.05
N GLY A 180 -13.13 -7.83 2.13
CA GLY A 180 -11.76 -8.21 1.80
C GLY A 180 -11.10 -8.85 3.02
N ILE A 181 -10.20 -9.79 2.77
CA ILE A 181 -9.31 -10.32 3.80
C ILE A 181 -8.44 -9.14 4.28
N THR A 182 -8.69 -8.68 5.51
CA THR A 182 -7.87 -7.64 6.12
C THR A 182 -6.75 -8.31 6.91
N CYS A 183 -5.55 -8.06 6.47
CA CYS A 183 -4.29 -8.56 6.97
C CYS A 183 -3.68 -7.48 7.85
N ILE A 184 -3.54 -7.72 9.16
CA ILE A 184 -2.86 -6.78 10.04
C ILE A 184 -1.49 -7.36 10.36
N THR A 185 -0.44 -6.58 10.15
CA THR A 185 0.91 -6.94 10.57
C THR A 185 1.35 -5.97 11.66
N HIS A 186 1.90 -6.51 12.74
CA HIS A 186 2.48 -5.73 13.82
C HIS A 186 4.00 -5.78 13.70
N THR A 187 4.65 -4.63 13.48
CA THR A 187 6.11 -4.55 13.53
C THR A 187 6.55 -4.21 14.95
N THR A 188 6.90 -5.21 15.77
CA THR A 188 7.78 -5.00 16.92
C THR A 188 9.21 -5.03 16.41
N LYS A 189 9.81 -3.88 16.09
CA LYS A 189 11.27 -3.79 16.10
C LYS A 189 11.71 -3.56 17.55
N HIS A 190 12.49 -4.49 18.08
CA HIS A 190 13.32 -4.29 19.27
C HIS A 190 14.47 -3.34 18.95
#